data_AF-A0A254RM17-F1
#
_entry.id   AF-A0A254RM17-F1
#
_cell.length_a   1.000
_cell.length_b   1.000
_cell.length_c   1.000
_cell.angle_alpha   90.00
_cell.angle_beta   90.00
_cell.angle_gamma   90.00
#
_symmetry.space_group_name_H-M   'P 1'
#
loop_
_entity.id
_entity.type
_entity.pdbx_description
1 polymer ?
#
loop_
_entity_poly.entity_id
_entity_poly.type
_entity_poly.pdbx_seq_one_letter_code
_entity_poly.pdbx_strand_id
1 'polypeptide(L)'
;MVKKFAIATILMLFAATSSFAELAGMGENTATKSEESSDGIKALFGISGGNSMITDDGTIFMNLRIGIDFLPLISAGAWVSSIMSDVKNHNVKQQQMVNYKAFGGFVELFPLRIDKFSLSVPIEIGGGAVSALEPDDEAYESEDYFFIADMAVHFNYRITKMLEVSIGGGYRMFAGIEANNLENLDFCTPFGELRFTVRE
;
A
#
# COMPACT_ATOMS: atom_id res chain seq x y z
N MET A 1 -1.05 0.40 26.11
CA MET A 1 0.06 0.03 25.21
C MET A 1 0.06 0.84 23.91
N VAL A 2 -1.11 1.02 23.28
CA VAL A 2 -1.36 1.81 22.04
C VAL A 2 -0.79 3.24 22.06
N LYS A 3 -0.90 3.97 23.18
CA LYS A 3 -0.40 5.36 23.28
C LYS A 3 1.13 5.49 23.14
N LYS A 4 1.90 4.48 23.56
CA LYS A 4 3.38 4.51 23.45
C LYS A 4 3.85 4.24 22.02
N PHE A 5 3.10 3.44 21.27
CA PHE A 5 3.39 3.13 19.87
C PHE A 5 3.08 4.32 18.95
N ALA A 6 1.94 4.98 19.16
CA ALA A 6 1.59 6.19 18.41
C ALA A 6 2.60 7.32 18.62
N ILE A 7 3.10 7.50 19.85
CA ILE A 7 4.14 8.50 20.15
C ILE A 7 5.47 8.14 19.47
N ALA A 8 5.84 6.86 19.41
CA ALA A 8 7.05 6.41 18.72
C ALA A 8 6.97 6.60 17.20
N THR A 9 5.83 6.33 16.58
CA THR A 9 5.60 6.56 15.14
C THR A 9 5.64 8.05 14.80
N ILE A 10 5.03 8.89 15.65
CA ILE A 10 5.07 10.35 15.50
C ILE A 10 6.51 10.87 15.68
N LEU A 11 7.26 10.36 16.66
CA LEU A 11 8.67 10.74 16.84
C LEU A 11 9.56 10.34 15.66
N MET A 12 9.33 9.18 15.02
CA MET A 12 10.08 8.80 13.81
C MET A 12 9.74 9.69 12.62
N LEU A 13 8.47 10.10 12.48
CA LEU A 13 8.04 11.04 11.44
C LEU A 13 8.68 12.42 11.61
N PHE A 14 8.87 12.91 12.84
CA PHE A 14 9.57 14.17 13.11
C PHE A 14 11.10 14.06 13.03
N ALA A 15 11.70 12.94 13.42
CA ALA A 15 13.14 12.72 13.29
C ALA A 15 13.59 12.65 11.82
N ALA A 16 12.71 12.19 10.93
CA ALA A 16 12.93 12.27 9.49
C ALA A 16 13.04 13.75 9.05
N THR A 17 12.16 14.64 9.53
CA THR A 17 12.16 16.07 9.11
C THR A 17 13.44 16.85 9.43
N SER A 18 14.16 16.50 10.50
CA SER A 18 15.44 17.15 10.83
C SER A 18 16.57 16.82 9.86
N SER A 19 16.51 15.67 9.17
CA SER A 19 17.49 15.31 8.13
C SER A 19 17.25 16.07 6.81
N PHE A 20 16.05 16.63 6.59
CA PHE A 20 15.72 17.40 5.39
C PHE A 20 16.15 18.87 5.47
N ALA A 21 16.38 19.43 6.66
CA ALA A 21 16.73 20.83 6.83
C ALA A 21 18.23 21.12 6.60
N GLU A 22 19.13 20.19 6.94
CA GLU A 22 20.58 20.43 6.82
C GLU A 22 21.11 20.31 5.38
N LEU A 23 20.38 19.66 4.46
CA LEU A 23 20.83 19.49 3.06
C LEU A 23 20.35 20.62 2.12
N ALA A 24 19.33 21.39 2.50
CA ALA A 24 18.84 22.51 1.71
C ALA A 24 19.69 23.80 1.85
N GLY A 25 20.68 23.81 2.75
CA GLY A 25 21.50 24.98 3.08
C GLY A 25 22.92 25.02 2.48
N MET A 26 23.37 24.00 1.74
CA MET A 26 24.71 23.98 1.14
C MET A 26 24.64 23.72 -0.36
N GLY A 27 24.54 24.80 -1.14
CA GLY A 27 24.53 24.68 -2.60
C GLY A 27 24.55 25.96 -3.43
N GLU A 28 24.86 27.14 -2.87
CA GLU A 28 25.36 28.25 -3.70
C GLU A 28 26.86 28.04 -3.92
N ASN A 29 27.23 27.43 -5.05
CA ASN A 29 28.39 27.79 -5.85
C ASN A 29 28.49 26.92 -7.13
N THR A 30 28.22 27.58 -8.26
CA THR A 30 28.80 27.34 -9.60
C THR A 30 29.48 25.99 -9.86
N ALA A 31 28.79 25.09 -10.56
CA ALA A 31 29.41 24.19 -11.54
C ALA A 31 28.35 23.56 -12.43
N THR A 32 28.42 23.85 -13.73
CA THR A 32 27.79 23.09 -14.80
C THR A 32 28.32 21.65 -14.75
N LYS A 33 27.67 20.76 -14.00
CA LYS A 33 27.93 19.32 -14.03
C LYS A 33 26.74 18.64 -14.68
N SER A 34 27.04 18.00 -15.80
CA SER A 34 26.27 16.91 -16.40
C SER A 34 25.58 16.07 -15.33
N GLU A 35 24.28 15.83 -15.50
CA GLU A 35 23.52 14.86 -14.72
C GLU A 35 24.17 13.47 -14.88
N GLU A 36 25.18 13.17 -14.06
CA GLU A 36 25.61 11.81 -13.81
C GLU A 36 24.40 11.10 -13.19
N SER A 37 23.86 10.13 -13.92
CA SER A 37 22.87 9.20 -13.40
C SER A 37 23.43 8.58 -12.13
N SER A 38 22.91 8.97 -10.97
CA SER A 38 23.27 8.31 -9.72
C SER A 38 22.75 6.87 -9.80
N ASP A 39 23.66 5.97 -10.13
CA ASP A 39 23.52 4.51 -10.16
C ASP A 39 23.50 3.97 -8.72
N GLY A 40 22.61 4.57 -7.90
CA GLY A 40 22.46 4.33 -6.48
C GLY A 40 21.09 3.75 -6.16
N ILE A 41 21.03 2.93 -5.11
CA ILE A 41 19.78 2.42 -4.55
C ILE A 41 18.95 3.61 -4.09
N LYS A 42 17.73 3.73 -4.62
CA LYS A 42 16.82 4.83 -4.30
C LYS A 42 15.78 4.39 -3.30
N ALA A 43 15.50 5.21 -2.30
CA ALA A 43 14.43 4.90 -1.34
C ALA A 43 13.08 5.25 -1.97
N LEU A 44 12.05 4.47 -1.67
CA LEU A 44 10.68 4.80 -2.03
C LEU A 44 9.76 4.76 -0.81
N PHE A 45 8.85 5.71 -0.76
CA PHE A 45 7.74 5.75 0.16
C PHE A 45 6.44 6.01 -0.62
N GLY A 46 5.43 5.18 -0.39
CA GLY A 46 4.16 5.22 -1.11
C GLY A 46 2.97 5.26 -0.18
N ILE A 47 1.98 6.08 -0.52
CA ILE A 47 0.64 6.04 0.06
C ILE A 47 -0.33 5.79 -1.08
N SER A 48 -1.24 4.84 -0.91
CA SER A 48 -2.31 4.62 -1.86
C SER A 48 -3.63 4.35 -1.18
N GLY A 49 -4.68 4.57 -1.94
CA GLY A 49 -6.03 4.19 -1.57
C GLY A 49 -6.83 3.86 -2.80
N GLY A 50 -7.88 3.09 -2.61
CA GLY A 50 -8.60 2.51 -3.73
C GLY A 50 -9.91 1.90 -3.32
N ASN A 51 -10.61 1.36 -4.31
CA ASN A 51 -11.82 0.60 -4.09
C ASN A 51 -11.60 -0.88 -4.44
N SER A 52 -12.23 -1.76 -3.67
CA SER A 52 -12.34 -3.19 -3.93
C SER A 52 -13.78 -3.64 -3.71
N MET A 53 -14.16 -4.81 -4.22
CA MET A 53 -15.47 -5.41 -3.99
C MET A 53 -15.31 -6.58 -3.02
N ILE A 54 -15.35 -6.31 -1.72
CA ILE A 54 -15.31 -7.38 -0.70
C ILE A 54 -16.76 -7.70 -0.35
N THR A 55 -17.13 -8.98 -0.36
CA THR A 55 -18.51 -9.45 -0.15
C THR A 55 -19.53 -8.77 -1.08
N ASP A 56 -19.15 -8.55 -2.33
CA ASP A 56 -19.92 -7.79 -3.34
C ASP A 56 -20.27 -6.34 -2.94
N ASP A 57 -19.63 -5.80 -1.89
CA ASP A 57 -19.81 -4.44 -1.41
C ASP A 57 -18.57 -3.56 -1.68
N GLY A 58 -18.84 -2.31 -2.04
CA GLY A 58 -17.83 -1.32 -2.36
C GLY A 58 -17.02 -0.96 -1.13
N THR A 59 -15.79 -1.44 -1.07
CA THR A 59 -14.88 -1.25 0.06
C THR A 59 -13.78 -0.26 -0.30
N ILE A 60 -13.47 0.68 0.59
CA ILE A 60 -12.31 1.57 0.46
C ILE A 60 -11.16 1.01 1.28
N PHE A 61 -10.02 0.81 0.64
CA PHE A 61 -8.78 0.44 1.32
C PHE A 61 -7.74 1.56 1.25
N MET A 62 -6.81 1.52 2.19
CA MET A 62 -5.60 2.34 2.18
C MET A 62 -4.37 1.47 2.38
N ASN A 63 -3.29 1.82 1.69
CA ASN A 63 -2.02 1.13 1.74
C ASN A 63 -0.89 2.13 2.04
N LEU A 64 0.10 1.66 2.78
CA LEU A 64 1.40 2.29 2.92
C LEU A 64 2.47 1.34 2.38
N ARG A 65 3.42 1.87 1.62
CA ARG A 65 4.55 1.10 1.06
C ARG A 65 5.86 1.79 1.38
N ILE A 66 6.87 0.99 1.68
CA ILE A 66 8.26 1.44 1.83
C ILE A 66 9.16 0.44 1.13
N GLY A 67 10.18 0.92 0.43
CA GLY A 67 11.06 0.02 -0.30
C GLY A 67 12.24 0.74 -0.91
N ILE A 68 12.86 0.05 -1.86
CA ILE A 68 14.00 0.56 -2.60
C ILE A 68 13.92 0.19 -4.08
N ASP A 69 14.44 1.08 -4.93
CA ASP A 69 14.69 0.81 -6.35
C ASP A 69 16.09 0.20 -6.46
N PHE A 70 16.15 -1.07 -6.85
CA PHE A 70 17.42 -1.79 -7.05
C PHE A 70 18.00 -1.52 -8.44
N LEU A 71 17.12 -1.37 -9.42
CA LEU A 71 17.44 -1.13 -10.81
C LEU A 71 16.40 -0.16 -11.38
N PRO A 72 16.68 0.50 -12.52
CA PRO A 72 15.71 1.36 -13.17
C PRO A 72 14.36 0.69 -13.47
N LEU A 73 14.34 -0.66 -13.51
CA LEU A 73 13.20 -1.46 -13.91
C LEU A 73 12.58 -2.29 -12.77
N ILE A 74 13.17 -2.28 -11.56
CA ILE A 74 12.73 -3.12 -10.44
C ILE A 74 12.79 -2.34 -9.13
N SER A 75 11.66 -2.32 -8.43
CA SER A 75 11.55 -1.91 -7.03
C SER A 75 11.13 -3.10 -6.17
N ALA A 76 11.54 -3.14 -4.91
CA ALA A 76 10.94 -4.07 -3.95
C ALA A 76 10.89 -3.46 -2.55
N GLY A 77 10.04 -4.01 -1.70
CA GLY A 77 9.89 -3.50 -0.35
C GLY A 77 8.79 -4.20 0.43
N ALA A 78 8.26 -3.50 1.42
CA ALA A 78 7.18 -3.95 2.27
C ALA A 78 5.97 -3.03 2.14
N TRP A 79 4.80 -3.58 2.43
CA TRP A 79 3.55 -2.85 2.44
C TRP A 79 2.69 -3.24 3.64
N VAL A 80 1.79 -2.34 4.02
CA VAL A 80 0.72 -2.57 4.97
C VAL A 80 -0.58 -2.02 4.40
N SER A 81 -1.70 -2.70 4.64
CA SER A 81 -3.02 -2.35 4.14
C SER A 81 -4.06 -2.43 5.25
N SER A 82 -5.03 -1.53 5.19
CA SER A 82 -6.22 -1.54 6.04
C SER A 82 -7.43 -1.13 5.24
N ILE A 83 -8.59 -1.71 5.58
CA ILE A 83 -9.88 -1.20 5.11
C ILE A 83 -10.24 0.04 5.94
N MET A 84 -10.84 1.04 5.28
CA MET A 84 -11.29 2.30 5.89
C MET A 84 -12.80 2.50 5.81
N SER A 85 -13.53 1.60 5.16
CA SER A 85 -14.98 1.63 5.02
C SER A 85 -15.65 0.50 5.81
N ASP A 86 -16.87 0.75 6.28
CA ASP A 86 -17.73 -0.29 6.84
C ASP A 86 -18.19 -1.21 5.70
N VAL A 87 -17.64 -2.43 5.63
CA VAL A 87 -18.03 -3.43 4.63
C VAL A 87 -19.27 -4.15 5.11
N LYS A 88 -20.36 -4.17 4.35
CA LYS A 88 -21.57 -4.92 4.73
C LYS A 88 -21.62 -6.25 3.99
N ASN A 89 -21.59 -7.34 4.76
CA ASN A 89 -21.88 -8.65 4.21
C ASN A 89 -23.40 -8.78 3.95
N HIS A 90 -23.80 -8.79 2.68
CA HIS A 90 -25.20 -8.89 2.26
C HIS A 90 -25.76 -10.33 2.31
N ASN A 91 -24.89 -11.33 2.50
CA ASN A 91 -25.27 -12.75 2.56
C ASN A 91 -25.73 -13.20 3.96
N VAL A 92 -25.61 -12.33 4.98
CA VAL A 92 -26.08 -12.57 6.35
C VAL A 92 -27.11 -11.54 6.78
N LYS A 93 -28.03 -11.93 7.69
CA LYS A 93 -29.15 -11.08 8.12
C LYS A 93 -28.74 -9.86 8.97
N GLN A 94 -27.54 -9.84 9.53
CA GLN A 94 -27.02 -8.77 10.38
C GLN A 94 -25.77 -8.15 9.74
N GLN A 95 -25.71 -6.81 9.75
CA GLN A 95 -24.59 -6.05 9.17
C GLN A 95 -23.32 -6.32 9.97
N GLN A 96 -22.37 -7.09 9.42
CA GLN A 96 -21.08 -7.31 10.07
C GLN A 96 -20.11 -6.18 9.72
N MET A 97 -19.33 -5.68 10.67
CA MET A 97 -18.21 -4.78 10.38
C MET A 97 -16.94 -5.62 10.20
N VAL A 98 -16.33 -5.54 9.01
CA VAL A 98 -15.09 -6.26 8.71
C VAL A 98 -13.88 -5.38 9.02
N ASN A 99 -13.15 -5.73 10.07
CA ASN A 99 -11.84 -5.15 10.34
C ASN A 99 -10.78 -5.97 9.62
N TYR A 100 -9.97 -5.30 8.80
CA TYR A 100 -8.99 -5.93 7.93
C TYR A 100 -7.65 -5.25 8.09
N LYS A 101 -6.62 -6.05 8.35
CA LYS A 101 -5.22 -5.59 8.33
C LYS A 101 -4.37 -6.63 7.63
N ALA A 102 -3.63 -6.20 6.62
CA ALA A 102 -2.68 -7.04 5.91
C ALA A 102 -1.31 -6.37 5.85
N PHE A 103 -0.28 -7.20 5.74
CA PHE A 103 1.09 -6.75 5.53
C PHE A 103 1.83 -7.77 4.68
N GLY A 104 2.89 -7.33 4.01
CA GLY A 104 3.63 -8.22 3.15
C GLY A 104 4.81 -7.57 2.46
N GLY A 105 5.35 -8.31 1.49
CA GLY A 105 6.36 -7.84 0.57
C GLY A 105 5.76 -7.51 -0.79
N PHE A 106 6.42 -6.63 -1.53
CA PHE A 106 6.09 -6.39 -2.94
C PHE A 106 7.36 -6.38 -3.80
N VAL A 107 7.16 -6.71 -5.07
CA VAL A 107 8.09 -6.42 -6.17
C VAL A 107 7.32 -5.65 -7.22
N GLU A 108 7.89 -4.58 -7.74
CA GLU A 108 7.29 -3.78 -8.81
C GLU A 108 8.21 -3.74 -10.02
N LEU A 109 7.66 -4.16 -11.16
CA LEU A 109 8.36 -4.20 -12.43
C LEU A 109 7.93 -2.99 -13.28
N PHE A 110 8.88 -2.38 -13.99
CA PHE A 110 8.60 -1.25 -14.90
C PHE A 110 8.89 -1.67 -16.35
N PRO A 111 8.00 -2.42 -17.02
CA PRO A 111 8.21 -2.85 -18.40
C PRO A 111 8.36 -1.68 -19.39
N LEU A 112 7.87 -0.49 -19.05
CA LEU A 112 7.98 0.71 -19.89
C LEU A 112 8.27 1.94 -19.03
N ARG A 113 9.29 2.71 -19.38
CA ARG A 113 9.58 4.03 -18.80
C ARG A 113 10.06 4.97 -19.90
N ILE A 114 9.29 6.03 -20.16
CA ILE A 114 9.57 7.04 -21.18
C ILE A 114 9.40 8.42 -20.54
N ASP A 115 10.52 9.13 -20.35
CA ASP A 115 10.54 10.46 -19.73
C ASP A 115 9.79 10.48 -18.37
N LYS A 116 8.68 11.20 -18.27
CA LYS A 116 7.85 11.29 -17.06
C LYS A 116 6.82 10.19 -16.92
N PHE A 117 6.58 9.39 -17.96
CA PHE A 117 5.57 8.35 -17.97
C PHE A 117 6.21 6.97 -17.75
N SER A 118 5.55 6.11 -16.99
CA SER A 118 5.90 4.69 -16.95
C SER A 118 4.68 3.80 -16.78
N LEU A 119 4.79 2.57 -17.25
CA LEU A 119 3.88 1.49 -16.95
C LEU A 119 4.57 0.59 -15.92
N SER A 120 3.86 0.24 -14.86
CA SER A 120 4.39 -0.71 -13.87
C SER A 120 3.41 -1.81 -13.52
N VAL A 121 3.97 -2.91 -13.03
CA VAL A 121 3.27 -4.12 -12.60
C VAL A 121 3.74 -4.43 -11.19
N PRO A 122 3.05 -3.94 -10.14
CA PRO A 122 3.31 -4.36 -8.78
C PRO A 122 2.70 -5.75 -8.54
N ILE A 123 3.48 -6.59 -7.88
CA ILE A 123 3.11 -7.92 -7.40
C ILE A 123 3.32 -7.90 -5.88
N GLU A 124 2.26 -8.12 -5.13
CA GLU A 124 2.27 -8.05 -3.67
C GLU A 124 1.89 -9.42 -3.11
N ILE A 125 2.62 -9.87 -2.11
CA ILE A 125 2.31 -11.11 -1.38
C ILE A 125 2.40 -10.83 0.11
N GLY A 126 1.52 -11.43 0.88
CA GLY A 126 1.49 -11.19 2.31
C GLY A 126 0.50 -12.06 3.05
N GLY A 127 0.21 -11.62 4.26
CA GLY A 127 -0.85 -12.19 5.08
C GLY A 127 -1.43 -11.14 6.00
N GLY A 128 -2.47 -11.51 6.69
CA GLY A 128 -3.18 -10.59 7.55
C GLY A 128 -4.14 -11.29 8.49
N ALA A 129 -4.88 -10.47 9.20
CA ALA A 129 -5.99 -10.91 10.04
C ALA A 129 -7.26 -10.17 9.62
N VAL A 130 -8.37 -10.91 9.63
CA VAL A 130 -9.71 -10.39 9.46
C VAL A 130 -10.52 -10.70 10.71
N SER A 131 -11.26 -9.70 11.18
CA SER A 131 -12.21 -9.87 12.29
C SER A 131 -13.57 -9.35 11.83
N ALA A 132 -14.61 -10.16 11.98
CA ALA A 132 -15.98 -9.73 11.77
C ALA A 132 -16.61 -9.41 13.12
N LEU A 133 -17.08 -8.17 13.27
CA LEU A 133 -17.83 -7.73 14.45
C LEU A 133 -19.32 -7.79 14.12
N GLU A 134 -20.11 -8.48 14.94
CA GLU A 134 -21.57 -8.38 14.91
C GLU A 134 -22.01 -7.11 15.68
N PRO A 135 -23.07 -6.39 15.25
CA PRO A 135 -23.46 -5.10 15.84
C PRO A 135 -23.81 -5.15 17.33
N ASP A 136 -24.18 -6.32 17.85
CA ASP A 136 -24.77 -6.50 19.18
C ASP A 136 -23.96 -7.45 20.09
N ASP A 137 -22.79 -7.94 19.66
CA ASP A 137 -22.00 -8.91 20.42
C ASP A 137 -20.64 -8.33 20.87
N GLU A 138 -20.46 -8.15 22.18
CA GLU A 138 -19.18 -7.77 22.80
C GLU A 138 -18.28 -9.00 23.07
N ALA A 139 -18.69 -10.21 22.65
CA ALA A 139 -18.02 -11.45 22.99
C ALA A 139 -17.28 -12.08 21.80
N TYR A 140 -15.94 -12.13 21.94
CA TYR A 140 -14.96 -12.87 21.13
C TYR A 140 -14.89 -12.52 19.64
N GLU A 141 -13.90 -11.67 19.31
CA GLU A 141 -13.38 -11.50 17.95
C GLU A 141 -12.91 -12.86 17.41
N SER A 142 -13.60 -13.43 16.43
CA SER A 142 -13.02 -14.51 15.62
C SER A 142 -11.99 -13.86 14.68
N GLU A 143 -10.72 -13.92 15.07
CA GLU A 143 -9.60 -13.55 14.19
C GLU A 143 -9.29 -14.72 13.26
N ASP A 144 -9.51 -14.48 11.97
CA ASP A 144 -9.05 -15.38 10.91
C ASP A 144 -7.79 -14.85 10.27
N TYR A 145 -6.82 -15.72 10.07
CA TYR A 145 -5.56 -15.39 9.42
C TYR A 145 -5.61 -15.82 7.96
N PHE A 146 -5.25 -14.91 7.06
CA PHE A 146 -5.28 -15.18 5.62
C PHE A 146 -3.93 -14.90 4.97
N PHE A 147 -3.75 -15.51 3.80
CA PHE A 147 -2.75 -15.14 2.82
C PHE A 147 -3.39 -14.31 1.72
N ILE A 148 -2.61 -13.37 1.18
CA ILE A 148 -3.04 -12.47 0.13
C ILE A 148 -1.98 -12.40 -0.96
N ALA A 149 -2.45 -12.36 -2.21
CA ALA A 149 -1.63 -12.10 -3.38
C ALA A 149 -2.34 -11.12 -4.32
N ASP A 150 -1.67 -10.01 -4.64
CA ASP A 150 -2.17 -8.97 -5.53
C ASP A 150 -1.27 -8.87 -6.77
N MET A 151 -1.89 -8.68 -7.93
CA MET A 151 -1.19 -8.27 -9.14
C MET A 151 -1.98 -7.18 -9.84
N ALA A 152 -1.32 -6.09 -10.20
CA ALA A 152 -1.95 -4.93 -10.83
C ALA A 152 -1.15 -4.37 -12.00
N VAL A 153 -1.78 -3.47 -12.74
CA VAL A 153 -1.13 -2.66 -13.79
C VAL A 153 -1.40 -1.20 -13.51
N HIS A 154 -0.34 -0.40 -13.43
CA HIS A 154 -0.40 1.01 -13.09
C HIS A 154 0.20 1.89 -14.20
N PHE A 155 -0.52 2.97 -14.50
CA PHE A 155 -0.03 4.08 -15.29
C PHE A 155 0.54 5.14 -14.35
N ASN A 156 1.84 5.38 -14.46
CA ASN A 156 2.56 6.28 -13.60
C ASN A 156 2.92 7.56 -14.35
N TYR A 157 2.73 8.69 -13.70
CA TYR A 157 3.16 9.99 -14.17
C TYR A 157 3.97 10.71 -13.11
N ARG A 158 5.20 11.06 -13.47
CA ARG A 158 6.15 11.78 -12.63
C ARG A 158 5.84 13.28 -12.66
N ILE A 159 5.26 13.78 -11.57
CA ILE A 159 4.89 15.19 -11.42
C ILE A 159 6.13 16.05 -11.14
N THR A 160 6.99 15.59 -10.22
CA THR A 160 8.25 16.26 -9.86
C THR A 160 9.42 15.28 -9.95
N LYS A 161 10.66 15.73 -9.73
CA LYS A 161 11.82 14.82 -9.73
C LYS A 161 11.67 13.63 -8.76
N MET A 162 10.90 13.81 -7.67
CA MET A 162 10.69 12.81 -6.62
C MET A 162 9.27 12.25 -6.59
N LEU A 163 8.24 13.05 -6.90
CA LEU A 163 6.83 12.65 -6.77
C LEU A 163 6.30 12.02 -8.06
N GLU A 164 5.76 10.82 -7.91
CA GLU A 164 5.09 10.04 -8.93
C GLU A 164 3.65 9.76 -8.50
N VAL A 165 2.70 9.94 -9.42
CA VAL A 165 1.30 9.57 -9.21
C VAL A 165 0.97 8.42 -10.13
N SER A 166 0.40 7.36 -9.56
CA SER A 166 -0.03 6.18 -10.29
C SER A 166 -1.53 6.04 -10.21
N ILE A 167 -2.15 5.70 -11.34
CA ILE A 167 -3.53 5.21 -11.38
C ILE A 167 -3.53 3.84 -12.03
N GLY A 168 -4.28 2.92 -11.47
CA GLY A 168 -4.41 1.59 -12.05
C GLY A 168 -5.33 0.70 -11.26
N GLY A 169 -5.15 -0.59 -11.46
CA GLY A 169 -5.98 -1.59 -10.82
C GLY A 169 -5.49 -2.99 -11.12
N GLY A 170 -6.05 -3.95 -10.41
CA GLY A 170 -5.58 -5.32 -10.44
C GLY A 170 -6.62 -6.27 -9.93
N TYR A 171 -6.15 -7.47 -9.62
CA TYR A 171 -6.94 -8.50 -8.98
C TYR A 171 -6.23 -8.95 -7.71
N ARG A 172 -7.02 -9.12 -6.65
CA ARG A 172 -6.59 -9.50 -5.32
C ARG A 172 -7.13 -10.88 -5.00
N MET A 173 -6.26 -11.78 -4.58
CA MET A 173 -6.56 -13.17 -4.28
C MET A 173 -6.33 -13.44 -2.80
N PHE A 174 -7.23 -14.21 -2.19
CA PHE A 174 -7.17 -14.59 -0.78
C PHE A 174 -7.15 -16.11 -0.61
N ALA A 175 -6.50 -16.56 0.46
CA ALA A 175 -6.52 -17.95 0.89
C ALA A 175 -6.48 -18.04 2.42
N GLY A 176 -7.20 -19.00 3.00
CA GLY A 176 -7.21 -19.25 4.45
C GLY A 176 -8.30 -18.54 5.26
N ILE A 177 -9.27 -17.89 4.61
CA ILE A 177 -10.47 -17.33 5.26
C ILE A 177 -11.52 -18.44 5.36
N GLU A 178 -11.92 -18.78 6.60
CA GLU A 178 -12.91 -19.83 6.91
C GLU A 178 -13.91 -19.42 8.03
N ALA A 179 -13.86 -18.19 8.56
CA ALA A 179 -14.69 -17.71 9.67
C ALA A 179 -16.05 -17.17 9.23
N ASN A 180 -17.06 -17.37 10.10
CA ASN A 180 -18.37 -16.69 10.05
C ASN A 180 -19.11 -16.75 8.70
N ASN A 181 -19.06 -17.90 8.01
CA ASN A 181 -19.62 -18.12 6.67
C ASN A 181 -18.99 -17.22 5.57
N LEU A 182 -17.78 -16.74 5.79
CA LEU A 182 -16.99 -16.08 4.77
C LEU A 182 -16.05 -17.09 4.11
N GLU A 183 -16.02 -17.07 2.78
CA GLU A 183 -15.10 -17.88 1.98
C GLU A 183 -14.05 -16.99 1.30
N ASN A 184 -12.92 -17.58 0.91
CA ASN A 184 -11.88 -16.87 0.16
C ASN A 184 -12.42 -16.14 -1.08
N LEU A 185 -13.42 -16.71 -1.75
CA LEU A 185 -14.03 -16.13 -2.96
C LEU A 185 -14.76 -14.82 -2.67
N ASP A 186 -15.28 -14.62 -1.46
CA ASP A 186 -15.95 -13.39 -1.07
C ASP A 186 -14.98 -12.20 -0.97
N PHE A 187 -13.68 -12.48 -0.84
CA PHE A 187 -12.63 -11.48 -0.77
C PHE A 187 -11.85 -11.35 -2.08
N CYS A 188 -11.90 -12.38 -2.95
CA CYS A 188 -11.21 -12.36 -4.23
C CYS A 188 -11.87 -11.36 -5.19
N THR A 189 -11.20 -10.23 -5.45
CA THR A 189 -11.85 -9.08 -6.08
C THR A 189 -10.95 -8.33 -7.04
N PRO A 190 -11.51 -7.75 -8.12
CA PRO A 190 -10.84 -6.64 -8.79
C PRO A 190 -10.71 -5.44 -7.84
N PHE A 191 -9.70 -4.61 -8.06
CA PHE A 191 -9.55 -3.35 -7.34
C PHE A 191 -9.05 -2.24 -8.25
N GLY A 192 -9.44 -1.01 -7.93
CA GLY A 192 -8.87 0.22 -8.49
C GLY A 192 -8.02 0.91 -7.43
N GLU A 193 -6.91 1.51 -7.82
CA GLU A 193 -5.96 2.17 -6.91
C GLU A 193 -5.47 3.51 -7.49
N LEU A 194 -5.40 4.51 -6.61
CA LEU A 194 -4.64 5.73 -6.79
C LEU A 194 -3.47 5.72 -5.80
N ARG A 195 -2.26 5.94 -6.30
CA ARG A 195 -1.02 5.88 -5.51
C ARG A 195 -0.18 7.12 -5.71
N PHE A 196 0.40 7.60 -4.61
CA PHE A 196 1.39 8.67 -4.57
C PHE A 196 2.68 8.07 -4.06
N THR A 197 3.76 8.16 -4.83
CA THR A 197 5.06 7.60 -4.50
C THR A 197 6.12 8.69 -4.53
N VAL A 198 6.87 8.81 -3.45
CA VAL A 198 8.07 9.64 -3.36
C VAL A 198 9.28 8.73 -3.56
N ARG A 199 10.16 9.06 -4.50
CA ARG A 199 11.40 8.35 -4.82
C ARG A 199 12.60 9.28 -4.66
N GLU A 200 13.62 8.84 -3.92
CA GLU A 200 14.87 9.58 -3.66
C GLU A 200 16.08 8.85 -4.24
#